data_AF-A0A1G1W7M3-F1
#
_entry.id   AF-A0A1G1W7M3-F1
#
_cell.length_a   1.000
_cell.length_b   1.000
_cell.length_c   1.000
_cell.angle_alpha   90.00
_cell.angle_beta   90.00
_cell.angle_gamma   90.00
#
_symmetry.space_group_name_H-M   'P 1'
#
loop_
_entity.id
_entity.type
_entity.pdbx_description
1 polymer ?
#
loop_
_entity_poly.entity_id
_entity_poly.type
_entity_poly.pdbx_seq_one_letter_code
_entity_poly.pdbx_strand_id
1 'polypeptide(L)'
;MHRVETLAKRNPSFKPKERPPYKMLVPLLEILAEAMSSQVSSEKVKDEYLKLVNSLGSEIAILIKTPAEKIERITPHLKVAEGIERVRSGNIVIEPGFDGVFGKVKIWPESEKFKADQVSQGQIKLL
;
A
#
# COMPACT_ATOMS: atom_id res chain seq x y z
N MET A 1 1.98 17.20 11.87
CA MET A 1 1.78 17.45 10.42
C MET A 1 1.20 18.86 10.24
N HIS A 2 2.01 19.94 10.26
CA HIS A 2 1.45 21.30 10.48
C HIS A 2 2.02 22.43 9.59
N ARG A 3 3.13 22.19 8.88
CA ARG A 3 3.81 23.29 8.16
C ARG A 3 3.01 23.83 6.98
N VAL A 4 2.33 22.97 6.23
CA VAL A 4 1.51 23.40 5.09
C VAL A 4 0.28 24.16 5.58
N GLU A 5 -0.39 23.66 6.62
CA GLU A 5 -1.58 24.28 7.20
C GLU A 5 -1.29 25.70 7.73
N THR A 6 -0.17 25.87 8.46
CA THR A 6 0.22 27.17 9.04
C THR A 6 0.55 28.25 8.01
N LEU A 7 0.98 27.86 6.80
CA LEU A 7 1.35 28.78 5.72
C LEU A 7 0.27 28.95 4.65
N ALA A 8 -0.77 28.12 4.67
CA ALA A 8 -1.82 28.14 3.66
C ALA A 8 -2.63 29.44 3.75
N LYS A 9 -2.68 30.18 2.64
CA LYS A 9 -3.45 31.44 2.51
C LYS A 9 -4.77 31.28 1.76
N ARG A 10 -4.97 30.14 1.10
CA ARG A 10 -6.15 29.86 0.29
C ARG A 10 -7.16 29.06 1.11
N ASN A 11 -8.44 29.20 0.78
CA ASN A 11 -9.49 28.36 1.37
C ASN A 11 -9.12 26.87 1.22
N PRO A 12 -9.28 26.03 2.25
CA PRO A 12 -8.97 24.59 2.18
C PRO A 12 -9.66 23.84 1.03
N SER A 13 -10.81 24.33 0.58
CA SER A 13 -11.58 23.75 -0.54
C SER A 13 -11.14 24.26 -1.92
N PHE A 14 -10.19 25.21 -1.98
CA PHE A 14 -9.72 25.77 -3.25
C PHE A 14 -8.94 24.74 -4.06
N LYS A 15 -9.42 24.46 -5.28
CA LYS A 15 -8.72 23.65 -6.28
C LYS A 15 -8.55 24.46 -7.56
N PRO A 16 -7.32 24.61 -8.10
CA PRO A 16 -7.13 25.23 -9.41
C PRO A 16 -7.89 24.46 -10.49
N LYS A 17 -8.54 25.18 -11.43
CA LYS A 17 -9.37 24.59 -12.49
C LYS A 17 -8.62 23.54 -13.33
N GLU A 18 -7.34 23.77 -13.58
CA GLU A 18 -6.53 22.96 -14.51
C GLU A 18 -5.44 22.15 -13.81
N ARG A 19 -5.60 21.84 -12.52
CA ARG A 19 -4.62 21.01 -11.81
C ARG A 19 -4.74 19.55 -12.25
N PRO A 20 -3.68 18.92 -12.79
CA PRO A 20 -3.69 17.50 -13.08
C PRO A 20 -3.96 16.66 -11.82
N PRO A 21 -4.65 15.52 -11.94
CA PRO A 21 -4.83 14.61 -10.80
C PRO A 21 -3.47 14.08 -10.34
N TYR A 22 -3.34 13.85 -9.04
CA TYR A 22 -2.21 13.09 -8.49
C TYR A 22 -2.61 11.62 -8.35
N LYS A 23 -1.63 10.72 -8.41
CA LYS A 23 -1.81 9.29 -8.17
C LYS A 23 -0.95 8.87 -6.99
N MET A 24 -1.56 8.20 -6.03
CA MET A 24 -0.86 7.55 -4.92
C MET A 24 -0.52 6.14 -5.37
N LEU A 25 0.75 5.79 -5.37
CA LEU A 25 1.23 4.48 -5.81
C LEU A 25 2.00 3.81 -4.68
N VAL A 26 1.95 2.49 -4.69
CA VAL A 26 2.75 1.59 -3.84
C VAL A 26 3.67 0.82 -4.80
N PRO A 27 4.96 0.64 -4.48
CA PRO A 27 5.87 -0.14 -5.33
C PRO A 27 5.31 -1.53 -5.62
N LEU A 28 5.47 -2.01 -6.85
CA LEU A 28 4.91 -3.30 -7.26
C LEU A 28 5.44 -4.45 -6.40
N LEU A 29 6.71 -4.40 -5.99
CA LEU A 29 7.29 -5.39 -5.08
C LEU A 29 6.56 -5.46 -3.72
N GLU A 30 6.12 -4.33 -3.17
CA GLU A 30 5.34 -4.29 -1.92
C GLU A 30 3.96 -4.92 -2.12
N ILE A 31 3.31 -4.62 -3.25
CA ILE A 31 2.01 -5.21 -3.61
C ILE A 31 2.11 -6.72 -3.74
N LEU A 32 3.14 -7.20 -4.45
CA LEU A 32 3.40 -8.62 -4.63
C LEU A 32 3.71 -9.31 -3.31
N ALA A 33 4.55 -8.70 -2.48
CA ALA A 33 4.89 -9.23 -1.17
C ALA A 33 3.66 -9.45 -0.30
N GLU A 34 2.78 -8.45 -0.18
CA GLU A 34 1.57 -8.57 0.61
C GLU A 34 0.58 -9.57 -0.01
N ALA A 35 0.35 -9.51 -1.33
CA ALA A 35 -0.54 -10.41 -2.06
C ALA A 35 -0.12 -11.88 -1.93
N MET A 36 1.18 -12.16 -1.94
CA MET A 36 1.78 -13.49 -1.86
C MET A 36 2.14 -13.89 -0.42
N SER A 37 1.75 -13.07 0.58
CA SER A 37 2.05 -13.27 2.00
C SER A 37 3.53 -13.60 2.23
N SER A 38 4.39 -12.70 1.77
CA SER A 38 5.84 -12.85 1.85
C SER A 38 6.55 -11.53 2.08
N GLN A 39 7.85 -11.63 2.26
CA GLN A 39 8.76 -10.52 2.41
C GLN A 39 9.12 -9.98 1.03
N VAL A 40 9.18 -8.66 0.92
CA VAL A 40 9.58 -7.91 -0.28
C VAL A 40 10.93 -8.38 -0.83
N SER A 41 11.85 -8.79 0.06
CA SER A 41 13.18 -9.26 -0.30
C SER A 41 13.24 -10.68 -0.82
N SER A 42 12.15 -11.45 -0.73
CA SER A 42 12.12 -12.86 -1.12
C SER A 42 12.33 -13.06 -2.63
N GLU A 43 13.00 -14.15 -2.98
CA GLU A 43 13.27 -14.51 -4.38
C GLU A 43 11.97 -14.70 -5.17
N LYS A 44 10.98 -15.40 -4.61
CA LYS A 44 9.67 -15.57 -5.26
C LYS A 44 8.97 -14.25 -5.61
N VAL A 45 9.09 -13.21 -4.77
CA VAL A 45 8.50 -11.89 -5.05
C VAL A 45 9.27 -11.19 -6.16
N LYS A 46 10.60 -11.29 -6.16
CA LYS A 46 11.46 -10.73 -7.23
C LYS A 46 11.20 -11.42 -8.57
N ASP A 47 11.05 -12.75 -8.57
CA ASP A 47 10.77 -13.52 -9.78
C ASP A 47 9.41 -13.14 -10.36
N GLU A 48 8.39 -13.01 -9.51
CA GLU A 48 7.06 -12.61 -9.96
C GLU A 48 7.05 -11.16 -10.47
N TYR A 49 7.79 -10.26 -9.82
CA TYR A 49 8.01 -8.90 -10.31
C TYR A 49 8.64 -8.91 -11.70
N LEU A 50 9.75 -9.63 -11.88
CA LEU A 50 10.47 -9.74 -13.15
C LEU A 50 9.58 -10.33 -14.24
N LYS A 51 8.82 -11.38 -13.92
CA LYS A 51 7.86 -12.00 -14.83
C LYS A 51 6.80 -11.01 -15.32
N LEU A 52 6.21 -10.23 -14.42
CA LEU A 52 5.21 -9.22 -14.77
C LEU A 52 5.81 -8.12 -15.63
N VAL A 53 6.96 -7.54 -15.26
CA VAL A 53 7.56 -6.44 -16.04
C VAL A 53 8.06 -6.91 -17.41
N ASN A 54 8.60 -8.12 -17.51
CA ASN A 54 9.03 -8.67 -18.80
C ASN A 54 7.84 -8.98 -19.73
N SER A 55 6.68 -9.30 -19.17
CA SER A 55 5.48 -9.67 -19.96
C SER A 55 4.59 -8.48 -20.29
N LEU A 56 4.50 -7.49 -19.41
CA LEU A 56 3.52 -6.39 -19.48
C LEU A 56 4.15 -5.00 -19.64
N GLY A 57 5.49 -4.91 -19.64
CA GLY A 57 6.24 -3.66 -19.75
C GLY A 57 6.65 -3.08 -18.40
N SER A 58 6.81 -1.77 -18.29
CA SER A 58 7.35 -1.15 -17.07
C SER A 58 6.40 -1.28 -15.87
N GLU A 59 6.96 -1.24 -14.66
CA GLU A 59 6.21 -1.15 -13.41
C GLU A 59 5.17 -0.02 -13.45
N ILE A 60 5.54 1.16 -13.93
CA ILE A 60 4.64 2.31 -14.04
C ILE A 60 3.44 1.98 -14.95
N ALA A 61 3.66 1.28 -16.07
CA ALA A 61 2.57 0.85 -16.94
C ALA A 61 1.65 -0.13 -16.20
N ILE A 62 2.21 -1.10 -15.48
CA ILE A 62 1.47 -2.08 -14.67
C ILE A 62 0.69 -1.41 -13.56
N LEU A 63 1.21 -0.38 -12.90
CA LEU A 63 0.53 0.29 -11.80
C LEU A 63 -0.55 1.27 -12.26
N ILE A 64 -0.46 1.83 -13.47
CA ILE A 64 -1.34 2.93 -13.90
C ILE A 64 -2.33 2.52 -15.00
N LYS A 65 -1.91 1.72 -15.99
CA LYS A 65 -2.62 1.58 -17.27
C LYS A 65 -3.01 0.15 -17.62
N THR A 66 -2.24 -0.85 -17.18
CA THR A 66 -2.46 -2.24 -17.59
C THR A 66 -3.77 -2.78 -17.02
N PRO A 67 -4.70 -3.31 -17.84
CA PRO A 67 -5.95 -3.88 -17.35
C PRO A 67 -5.72 -5.07 -16.40
N ALA A 68 -6.56 -5.22 -15.38
CA ALA A 68 -6.44 -6.28 -14.38
C ALA A 68 -6.45 -7.68 -15.00
N GLU A 69 -7.27 -7.89 -16.03
CA GLU A 69 -7.40 -9.17 -16.72
C GLU A 69 -6.10 -9.58 -17.44
N LYS A 70 -5.29 -8.61 -17.88
CA LYS A 70 -3.97 -8.91 -18.44
C LYS A 70 -2.99 -9.36 -17.36
N ILE A 71 -3.09 -8.80 -16.16
CA ILE A 71 -2.25 -9.16 -15.02
C ILE A 71 -2.58 -10.58 -14.58
N GLU A 72 -3.87 -10.89 -14.41
CA GLU A 72 -4.38 -12.23 -14.04
C GLU A 72 -3.95 -13.34 -15.00
N ARG A 73 -3.78 -13.02 -16.30
CA ARG A 73 -3.30 -14.00 -17.29
C ARG A 73 -1.82 -14.35 -17.13
N ILE A 74 -1.02 -13.47 -16.52
CA ILE A 74 0.42 -13.69 -16.36
C ILE A 74 0.71 -14.36 -15.02
N THR A 75 0.04 -13.91 -13.95
CA THR A 75 0.30 -14.40 -12.60
C THR A 75 -0.75 -15.42 -12.13
N PRO A 76 -0.34 -16.54 -11.52
CA PRO A 76 -1.29 -17.44 -10.87
C PRO A 76 -1.86 -16.87 -9.55
N HIS A 77 -1.31 -15.75 -9.05
CA HIS A 77 -1.68 -15.15 -7.78
C HIS A 77 -2.85 -14.17 -7.95
N LEU A 78 -4.09 -14.64 -7.75
CA LEU A 78 -5.31 -13.83 -7.92
C LEU A 78 -5.31 -12.51 -7.14
N LYS A 79 -4.67 -12.49 -5.95
CA LYS A 79 -4.55 -11.28 -5.12
C LYS A 79 -3.68 -10.18 -5.73
N VAL A 80 -2.84 -10.47 -6.71
CA VAL A 80 -1.93 -9.47 -7.31
C VAL A 80 -2.71 -8.45 -8.12
N ALA A 81 -3.60 -8.89 -9.01
CA ALA A 81 -4.44 -7.99 -9.80
C ALA A 81 -5.36 -7.17 -8.89
N GLU A 82 -5.99 -7.82 -7.91
CA GLU A 82 -6.81 -7.14 -6.89
C GLU A 82 -6.01 -6.08 -6.11
N GLY A 83 -4.78 -6.41 -5.68
CA GLY A 83 -3.93 -5.48 -4.94
C GLY A 83 -3.56 -4.24 -5.74
N ILE A 84 -3.28 -4.41 -7.04
CA ILE A 84 -3.01 -3.30 -7.96
C ILE A 84 -4.26 -2.42 -8.13
N GLU A 85 -5.44 -3.02 -8.28
CA GLU A 85 -6.71 -2.26 -8.38
C GLU A 85 -7.04 -1.49 -7.09
N ARG A 86 -6.79 -2.07 -5.92
CA ARG A 86 -6.93 -1.39 -4.62
C ARG A 86 -6.01 -0.18 -4.52
N VAL A 87 -4.74 -0.31 -4.91
CA VAL A 87 -3.80 0.81 -4.93
C VAL A 87 -4.26 1.90 -5.92
N ARG A 88 -4.72 1.53 -7.12
CA ARG A 88 -5.23 2.48 -8.13
C ARG A 88 -6.44 3.28 -7.67
N SER A 89 -7.34 2.63 -6.92
CA SER A 89 -8.55 3.23 -6.37
C SER A 89 -8.32 3.97 -5.05
N GLY A 90 -7.14 3.80 -4.43
CA GLY A 90 -6.85 4.32 -3.09
C GLY A 90 -7.57 3.55 -1.98
N ASN A 91 -8.13 2.38 -2.27
CA ASN A 91 -8.78 1.51 -1.29
C ASN A 91 -7.75 0.67 -0.52
N ILE A 92 -6.92 1.36 0.26
CA ILE A 92 -5.82 0.81 1.05
C ILE A 92 -5.78 1.48 2.43
N VAL A 93 -5.14 0.84 3.39
CA VAL A 93 -4.96 1.35 4.76
C VAL A 93 -3.63 2.09 4.83
N ILE A 94 -3.65 3.33 5.28
CA ILE A 94 -2.46 4.18 5.42
C ILE A 94 -2.40 4.70 6.85
N GLU A 95 -1.37 4.27 7.58
CA GLU A 95 -0.97 4.86 8.86
C GLU A 95 0.08 5.94 8.57
N PRO A 96 -0.23 7.23 8.76
CA PRO A 96 0.70 8.31 8.44
C PRO A 96 1.93 8.27 9.37
N GLY A 97 3.09 8.56 8.81
CA GLY A 97 4.32 8.72 9.58
C GLY A 97 4.35 10.05 10.35
N PHE A 98 5.18 10.10 11.39
CA PHE A 98 5.39 11.29 12.24
C PHE A 98 6.78 11.26 12.87
N ASP A 99 7.34 12.42 13.20
CA ASP A 99 8.55 12.59 14.01
C ASP A 99 9.73 11.66 13.70
N GLY A 100 10.01 11.48 12.40
CA GLY A 100 11.12 10.63 11.91
C GLY A 100 10.76 9.15 11.70
N VAL A 101 9.53 8.75 12.05
CA VAL A 101 8.98 7.42 11.78
C VAL A 101 8.25 7.43 10.44
N PHE A 102 8.57 6.48 9.56
CA PHE A 102 7.85 6.28 8.30
C PHE A 102 6.43 5.80 8.56
N GLY A 103 5.51 6.25 7.70
CA GLY A 103 4.15 5.71 7.68
C GLY A 103 4.12 4.25 7.24
N LYS A 104 3.05 3.55 7.57
CA LYS A 104 2.81 2.17 7.13
C LYS A 104 1.68 2.15 6.13
N VAL A 105 1.82 1.31 5.11
CA VAL A 105 0.79 1.08 4.10
C VAL A 105 0.45 -0.41 4.13
N LYS A 106 -0.83 -0.73 4.16
CA LYS A 106 -1.35 -2.09 3.99
C LYS A 106 -2.42 -2.07 2.90
N ILE A 107 -2.37 -3.01 1.98
CA ILE A 107 -3.32 -3.11 0.86
C ILE A 107 -4.61 -3.80 1.31
N TRP A 108 -4.49 -4.78 2.20
CA TRP A 108 -5.63 -5.40 2.86
C TRP A 108 -5.65 -5.00 4.34
N PRO A 109 -6.85 -4.68 4.88
CA PRO A 109 -6.98 -4.47 6.32
C PRO A 109 -6.62 -5.78 7.03
N GLU A 110 -5.96 -5.66 8.17
CA GLU A 110 -5.64 -6.80 9.02
C GLU A 110 -6.97 -7.40 9.49
N SER A 111 -7.24 -8.66 9.15
CA SER A 111 -8.35 -9.37 9.78
C SER A 111 -8.00 -9.50 11.26
N GLU A 112 -8.88 -9.05 12.17
CA GLU A 112 -8.76 -9.36 13.60
C GLU A 112 -8.68 -10.88 13.79
N LYS A 113 -7.48 -11.43 13.79
CA LYS A 113 -7.22 -12.84 14.10
C LYS A 113 -6.09 -12.87 15.12
N PHE A 114 -6.54 -13.00 16.37
CA PHE A 114 -5.84 -13.42 17.58
C PHE A 114 -4.70 -12.53 18.10
N LYS A 115 -5.05 -11.55 18.95
CA LYS A 115 -4.25 -11.25 20.14
C LYS A 115 -4.67 -12.21 21.26
N ALA A 116 -4.03 -13.37 21.30
CA ALA A 116 -3.97 -14.19 22.49
C ALA A 116 -2.49 -14.33 22.87
N ASP A 117 -1.87 -13.23 23.27
CA ASP A 117 -0.67 -13.27 24.09
C ASP A 117 -0.94 -12.58 25.41
N GLN A 118 -0.90 -13.43 26.43
CA GLN A 118 -1.08 -13.18 27.84
C GLN A 118 -0.12 -12.08 28.31
N VAL A 119 -0.66 -10.91 28.69
CA VAL A 119 0.03 -10.05 29.65
C VAL A 119 -0.53 -10.43 31.01
N SER A 120 0.24 -11.25 31.74
CA SER A 120 0.06 -11.48 33.17
C SER A 120 -0.01 -10.12 33.87
N GLN A 121 -1.19 -9.79 34.41
CA GLN A 121 -1.34 -8.64 35.28
C GLN A 121 -0.62 -8.93 36.61
N GLY A 122 0.64 -8.53 36.66
CA GLY A 122 1.37 -8.27 37.88
C GLY A 122 0.72 -7.11 38.62
N GLN A 123 -0.09 -7.48 39.59
CA GLN A 123 -0.51 -6.75 40.77
C GLN A 123 0.48 -5.66 41.21
N ILE A 124 0.08 -4.38 41.16
CA ILE A 124 0.61 -3.37 42.09
C ILE A 124 -0.57 -2.69 42.76
N LYS A 125 -0.80 -3.15 43.99
CA LYS A 125 -1.62 -2.53 45.02
C LYS A 125 -0.79 -1.38 45.59
N LEU A 126 -1.30 -0.15 45.63
CA LEU A 126 -0.78 0.85 46.54
C LEU A 126 -1.94 1.45 47.33
N LEU A 127 -1.74 1.38 48.64
CA LEU A 127 -2.52 2.04 49.69
C LEU A 127 -2.57 3.55 49.48
#